data_AF-A0A3C0V631-F1
#
_entry.id   AF-A0A3C0V631-F1
#
_cell.length_a   1.000
_cell.length_b   1.000
_cell.length_c   1.000
_cell.angle_alpha   90.00
_cell.angle_beta   90.00
_cell.angle_gamma   90.00
#
_symmetry.space_group_name_H-M   'P 1'
#
loop_
_entity.id
_entity.type
_entity.pdbx_description
1 polymer ?
#
loop_
_entity_poly.entity_id
_entity_poly.type
_entity_poly.pdbx_seq_one_letter_code
_entity_poly.pdbx_strand_id
1 'polypeptide(L)'
;MAKKKLAKSTSEFDRRFDAGEDIHDLIDMSKAKITGHGKKVRLTLDIAESLVNEIDDIRQRIGVDRGALIKVWLHERVKQEKTVSK
;
A
#
# COMPACT_ATOMS: atom_id res chain seq x y z
N MET A 1 -4.70 -27.25 20.36
CA MET A 1 -4.01 -26.00 19.95
C MET A 1 -2.87 -25.76 20.91
N ALA A 2 -1.61 -25.92 20.46
CA ALA A 2 -0.45 -25.74 21.33
C ALA A 2 -0.36 -24.29 21.84
N LYS A 3 0.07 -24.13 23.09
CA LYS A 3 0.19 -22.83 23.77
C LYS A 3 1.29 -22.03 23.06
N LYS A 4 0.94 -20.93 22.36
CA LYS A 4 1.90 -20.07 21.64
C LYS A 4 2.95 -19.55 22.63
N LYS A 5 4.22 -19.89 22.41
CA LYS A 5 5.34 -19.46 23.27
C LYS A 5 5.93 -18.18 22.67
N LEU A 6 5.30 -17.05 22.96
CA LEU A 6 5.78 -15.74 22.51
C LEU A 6 7.20 -15.49 23.03
N ALA A 7 8.00 -14.75 22.25
CA ALA A 7 9.29 -14.25 22.72
C ALA A 7 9.12 -13.41 23.99
N LYS A 8 10.01 -13.59 24.97
CA LYS A 8 9.95 -12.88 26.26
C LYS A 8 10.42 -11.43 26.15
N SER A 9 11.28 -11.15 25.18
CA SER A 9 11.77 -9.81 24.85
C SER A 9 12.15 -9.72 23.37
N THR A 10 12.21 -8.49 22.85
CA THR A 10 12.70 -8.22 21.49
C THR A 10 14.15 -8.72 21.30
N SER A 11 14.99 -8.54 22.32
CA SER A 11 16.39 -8.99 22.29
C SER A 11 16.55 -10.51 22.21
N GLU A 12 15.64 -11.29 22.81
CA GLU A 12 15.64 -12.75 22.66
C GLU A 12 15.25 -13.15 21.24
N PHE A 13 14.23 -12.49 20.69
CA PHE A 13 13.76 -12.72 19.33
C PHE A 13 14.85 -12.45 18.31
N ASP A 14 15.50 -11.28 18.38
CA ASP A 14 16.57 -10.89 17.45
C ASP A 14 17.73 -11.89 17.51
N ARG A 15 18.16 -12.29 18.71
CA ARG A 15 19.23 -13.27 18.88
C ARG A 15 18.91 -14.63 18.24
N ARG A 16 17.68 -15.13 18.38
CA ARG A 16 17.27 -16.42 17.82
C ARG A 16 17.05 -16.34 16.30
N PHE A 17 16.58 -15.20 15.81
CA PHE A 17 16.49 -14.90 14.38
C PHE A 17 17.88 -14.88 13.73
N ASP A 18 18.84 -14.16 14.32
CA ASP A 18 20.22 -14.06 13.83
C ASP A 18 20.97 -15.39 13.92
N ALA A 19 20.60 -16.25 14.86
CA ALA A 19 21.10 -17.63 14.97
C ALA A 19 20.53 -18.58 13.91
N GLY A 20 19.59 -18.13 13.06
CA GLY A 20 18.96 -18.94 12.02
C GLY A 20 17.96 -19.96 12.56
N GLU A 21 17.46 -19.78 13.78
CA GLU A 21 16.43 -20.67 14.36
C GLU A 21 15.04 -20.39 13.76
N ASP A 22 14.16 -21.39 13.79
CA ASP A 22 12.76 -21.19 13.44
C ASP A 22 12.04 -20.36 14.53
N ILE A 23 11.67 -19.15 14.17
CA ILE A 23 11.01 -18.15 15.03
C ILE A 23 9.50 -18.09 14.85
N HIS A 24 8.89 -18.91 13.98
CA HIS A 24 7.45 -18.83 13.68
C HIS A 24 6.57 -19.04 14.92
N ASP A 25 7.02 -19.89 15.85
CA ASP A 25 6.30 -20.17 17.11
C ASP A 25 6.43 -19.04 18.15
N LEU A 26 7.35 -18.09 17.92
CA LEU A 26 7.65 -16.97 18.82
C LEU A 26 6.85 -15.72 18.49
N ILE A 27 6.21 -15.68 17.32
CA ILE A 27 5.43 -14.55 16.81
C ILE A 27 3.96 -14.92 16.63
N ASP A 28 3.07 -13.97 16.88
CA ASP A 28 1.65 -14.18 16.63
C ASP A 28 1.32 -13.94 15.16
N MET A 29 1.38 -15.01 14.36
CA MET A 29 1.04 -14.98 12.93
C MET A 29 -0.39 -14.47 12.66
N SER A 30 -1.32 -14.54 13.62
CA SER A 30 -2.67 -14.00 13.45
C SER A 30 -2.72 -12.46 13.44
N LYS A 31 -1.67 -11.81 13.96
CA LYS A 31 -1.49 -10.36 13.94
C LYS A 31 -0.57 -9.89 12.83
N ALA A 32 0.01 -10.82 12.05
CA ALA A 32 0.85 -10.46 10.91
C ALA A 32 0.00 -9.73 9.86
N LYS A 33 0.27 -8.44 9.69
CA LYS A 33 -0.41 -7.60 8.70
C LYS A 33 0.55 -7.27 7.58
N ILE A 34 0.29 -7.81 6.39
CA ILE A 34 0.97 -7.38 5.17
C ILE A 34 0.41 -6.00 4.80
N THR A 35 1.20 -4.95 4.99
CA THR A 35 0.85 -3.56 4.64
C THR A 35 1.07 -3.23 3.15
N GLY A 36 1.52 -4.21 2.37
CA GLY A 36 1.76 -4.07 0.93
C GLY A 36 0.48 -3.71 0.17
N HIS A 37 0.63 -2.78 -0.78
CA HIS A 37 -0.37 -2.27 -1.74
C HIS A 37 -0.89 -3.34 -2.73
N GLY A 38 -1.16 -4.55 -2.26
CA GLY A 38 -1.27 -5.76 -3.08
C GLY A 38 -2.61 -5.99 -3.78
N LYS A 39 -3.65 -5.19 -3.49
CA LYS A 39 -4.93 -5.32 -4.17
C LYS A 39 -5.08 -4.21 -5.20
N LYS A 40 -4.70 -4.52 -6.45
CA LYS A 40 -5.09 -3.70 -7.61
C LYS A 40 -6.60 -3.83 -7.79
N VAL A 41 -7.34 -2.76 -7.49
CA VAL A 41 -8.78 -2.68 -7.73
C VAL A 41 -8.99 -1.99 -9.07
N ARG A 42 -9.80 -2.60 -9.96
CA ARG A 42 -10.19 -1.97 -11.22
C ARG A 42 -11.35 -1.03 -10.94
N LEU A 43 -11.23 0.20 -11.43
CA LEU A 43 -12.24 1.24 -11.29
C LEU A 43 -12.77 1.57 -12.69
N THR A 44 -14.08 1.39 -12.90
CA THR A 44 -14.79 1.81 -14.12
C THR A 44 -15.55 3.09 -13.77
N LEU A 45 -15.36 4.16 -14.55
CA LEU A 45 -15.98 5.45 -14.33
C LEU A 45 -16.49 5.99 -15.66
N ASP A 46 -17.68 6.59 -15.62
CA ASP A 46 -18.17 7.42 -16.71
C ASP A 46 -17.76 8.87 -16.46
N ILE A 47 -17.10 9.48 -17.45
CA ILE A 47 -16.61 10.85 -17.40
C ILE A 47 -16.93 11.56 -18.71
N ALA A 48 -17.12 12.88 -18.64
CA ALA A 48 -17.42 13.68 -19.82
C ALA A 48 -16.29 13.63 -20.85
N GLU A 49 -16.64 13.59 -22.14
CA GLU A 49 -15.68 13.56 -23.23
C GLU A 49 -14.73 14.77 -23.22
N SER A 50 -15.24 15.96 -22.87
CA SER A 50 -14.43 17.17 -22.75
C SER A 50 -13.27 17.01 -21.75
N LEU A 51 -13.54 16.38 -20.60
CA LEU A 51 -12.53 16.12 -19.58
C LEU A 51 -11.48 15.11 -20.06
N VAL A 52 -11.90 14.07 -20.80
CA VAL A 52 -10.96 13.10 -21.38
C VAL A 52 -10.04 13.78 -22.38
N ASN A 53 -10.57 14.69 -23.20
CA ASN A 53 -9.78 15.45 -24.18
C ASN A 53 -8.76 16.37 -23.50
N GLU A 54 -9.15 17.07 -22.43
CA GLU A 54 -8.22 17.89 -21.64
C GLU A 54 -7.09 17.05 -21.01
N ILE A 55 -7.42 15.87 -20.47
CA ILE A 55 -6.43 14.93 -19.93
C ILE A 55 -5.46 14.47 -21.02
N ASP A 56 -5.96 14.25 -22.24
CA ASP A 56 -5.16 13.82 -23.37
C ASP A 56 -4.19 14.87 -23.87
N ASP A 57 -4.60 16.13 -23.93
CA ASP A 57 -3.70 17.23 -24.28
C ASP A 57 -2.54 17.33 -23.29
N ILE A 58 -2.84 17.15 -22.00
CA ILE A 58 -1.83 17.18 -20.94
C ILE A 58 -0.90 15.98 -21.07
N ARG A 59 -1.44 14.76 -21.24
CA ARG A 59 -0.64 13.54 -21.31
C ARG A 59 0.31 13.56 -22.51
N GLN A 60 -0.09 14.15 -23.63
CA GLN A 60 0.74 14.28 -24.83
C GLN A 60 1.95 15.18 -24.58
N ARG A 61 1.77 16.28 -23.84
CA ARG A 61 2.87 17.21 -23.51
C ARG A 61 3.90 16.60 -22.58
N ILE A 62 3.46 15.79 -21.62
CA ILE A 62 4.34 15.18 -20.60
C ILE A 62 4.80 13.76 -20.94
N GLY A 63 4.21 13.12 -21.96
CA GLY A 63 4.61 11.80 -22.46
C GLY A 63 4.23 10.64 -21.55
N VAL A 64 3.05 10.66 -20.93
CA VAL A 64 2.59 9.58 -20.03
C VAL A 64 1.24 8.98 -20.46
N ASP A 65 0.95 7.79 -19.96
CA ASP A 65 -0.36 7.15 -20.13
C ASP A 65 -1.45 7.84 -19.27
N ARG A 66 -2.70 7.83 -19.76
CA ARG A 66 -3.88 8.37 -19.06
C ARG A 66 -3.98 7.84 -17.63
N GLY A 67 -3.83 6.53 -17.44
CA GLY A 67 -3.96 5.87 -16.15
C GLY A 67 -2.84 6.23 -15.18
N ALA A 68 -1.65 6.54 -15.68
CA ALA A 68 -0.55 7.04 -14.85
C ALA A 68 -0.85 8.45 -14.33
N LEU A 69 -1.31 9.35 -15.22
CA LEU A 69 -1.65 10.73 -14.87
C LEU A 69 -2.79 10.78 -13.85
N ILE A 70 -3.90 10.07 -14.13
CA ILE A 70 -5.08 10.02 -13.25
C ILE A 70 -4.69 9.49 -11.85
N LYS A 71 -3.82 8.48 -11.78
CA LYS A 71 -3.39 7.90 -10.50
C LYS A 71 -2.64 8.92 -9.64
N VAL A 72 -1.76 9.72 -10.24
CA VAL A 72 -0.99 10.76 -9.54
C VAL A 72 -1.95 11.82 -9.00
N TRP A 73 -2.83 12.36 -9.84
CA TRP A 73 -3.79 13.39 -9.43
C TRP A 73 -4.74 12.90 -8.33
N LEU A 74 -5.24 11.66 -8.43
CA LEU A 74 -6.06 11.06 -7.37
C LEU A 74 -5.29 10.97 -6.06
N HIS A 75 -4.03 10.55 -6.09
CA HIS A 75 -3.20 10.48 -4.90
C HIS A 75 -2.96 11.86 -4.28
N GLU A 76 -2.63 12.86 -5.08
CA GLU A 76 -2.43 14.24 -4.64
C GLU A 76 -3.70 14.82 -4.01
N ARG A 77 -4.85 14.68 -4.69
CA ARG A 77 -6.14 15.18 -4.21
C ARG A 77 -6.54 14.51 -2.90
N VAL A 78 -6.41 13.18 -2.79
CA VAL A 78 -6.71 12.44 -1.55
C VAL A 78 -5.76 12.85 -0.43
N LYS A 79 -4.47 13.05 -0.72
CA LYS A 79 -3.49 13.50 0.28
C LYS A 79 -3.81 14.90 0.80
N GLN A 80 -4.22 15.82 -0.08
CA GLN A 80 -4.65 17.16 0.29
C GLN A 80 -5.86 17.10 1.23
N GLU A 81 -6.93 16.37 0.87
CA GLU A 81 -8.13 16.24 1.70
C GLU A 81 -7.83 15.65 3.09
N LYS A 82 -6.96 14.63 3.15
CA LYS A 82 -6.53 14.05 4.43
C LYS A 82 -5.68 14.98 5.28
N THR A 83 -4.97 15.92 4.66
CA THR A 83 -4.14 16.90 5.37
C THR A 83 -4.98 18.06 5.89
N VAL A 84 -6.02 18.45 5.16
CA VAL A 84 -6.98 19.50 5.56
C VAL A 84 -7.94 19.01 6.67
N SER A 85 -8.25 17.72 6.69
CA SER A 85 -9.14 17.11 7.69
C SER A 85 -8.45 16.73 9.01
N LYS A 86 -7.22 17.19 9.25
CA LYS A 86 -6.38 16.81 10.40
C LYS A 86 -5.88 18.04 11.12
#